data_AF-A0A6J0THD4-F1
#
_entry.id   AF-A0A6J0THD4-F1
#
_cell.length_a   1.000
_cell.length_b   1.000
_cell.length_c   1.000
_cell.angle_alpha   90.00
_cell.angle_beta   90.00
_cell.angle_gamma   90.00
#
_symmetry.space_group_name_H-M   'P 1'
#
loop_
_entity.id
_entity.type
_entity.pdbx_description
1 polymer ?
#
loop_
_entity_poly.entity_id
_entity_poly.type
_entity_poly.pdbx_seq_one_letter_code
_entity_poly.pdbx_strand_id
1 'polypeptide(L)'
;MPSRLRKTRKLRGHVSHGHGRIGKHRKHPGGRGNAGGMHHHRINFDKYHPGYFGKVGMRHYHLKKNQHFCPTVNLDKLWTLVSEQTRLNYAKNEAGLAPVIDVVRSGYYKVLGKGKLPKQPVIVKAKFFSRKAEEKIKEVGGACVLVA
;
A
#
# COMPACT_ATOMS: atom_id res chain seq x y z
N MET A 1 -11.16 12.56 35.44
CA MET A 1 -11.43 11.12 35.70
C MET A 1 -12.01 10.44 34.45
N PRO A 2 -11.22 9.59 33.76
CA PRO A 2 -11.61 8.99 32.45
C PRO A 2 -12.80 8.02 32.54
N SER A 3 -13.09 7.48 33.73
CA SER A 3 -14.21 6.55 33.95
C SER A 3 -15.59 7.23 33.92
N ARG A 4 -15.67 8.56 34.02
CA ARG A 4 -16.94 9.32 34.11
C ARG A 4 -17.81 9.16 32.86
N LEU A 5 -17.21 9.03 31.68
CA LEU A 5 -17.92 8.92 30.40
C LEU A 5 -18.29 7.47 30.02
N ARG A 6 -17.98 6.47 30.86
CA ARG A 6 -18.29 5.06 30.57
C ARG A 6 -19.78 4.77 30.77
N LYS A 7 -20.35 3.96 29.87
CA LYS A 7 -21.75 3.49 29.95
C LYS A 7 -22.08 2.83 31.29
N THR A 8 -21.11 2.14 31.90
CA THR A 8 -21.24 1.51 33.23
C THR A 8 -21.67 2.49 34.32
N ARG A 9 -21.27 3.77 34.25
CA ARG A 9 -21.68 4.78 35.25
C ARG A 9 -23.16 5.11 35.14
N LYS A 10 -23.70 5.18 33.93
CA LYS A 10 -25.13 5.45 33.67
C LYS A 10 -26.02 4.22 33.96
N LEU A 11 -25.47 3.01 33.85
CA LEU A 11 -26.21 1.77 34.05
C LEU A 11 -26.28 1.26 35.49
N ARG A 12 -25.69 1.97 36.48
CA ARG A 12 -25.87 1.63 37.90
C ARG A 12 -27.33 1.88 38.31
N GLY A 13 -27.95 0.90 38.98
CA GLY A 13 -29.38 0.92 39.30
C GLY A 13 -30.27 0.17 38.30
N HIS A 14 -29.77 -0.14 37.09
CA HIS A 14 -30.48 -1.00 36.15
C HIS A 14 -30.24 -2.49 36.45
N VAL A 15 -31.31 -3.28 36.53
CA VAL A 15 -31.30 -4.68 36.98
C VAL A 15 -30.40 -5.60 36.13
N SER A 16 -30.33 -5.43 34.81
CA SER A 16 -29.61 -6.35 33.90
C SER A 16 -28.36 -5.75 33.25
N HIS A 17 -27.98 -4.52 33.61
CA HIS A 17 -26.87 -3.79 33.02
C HIS A 17 -26.88 -3.73 31.46
N GLY A 18 -28.07 -3.77 30.85
CA GLY A 18 -28.25 -3.70 29.40
C GLY A 18 -28.10 -5.04 28.64
N HIS A 19 -28.05 -6.18 29.33
CA HIS A 19 -27.92 -7.51 28.71
C HIS A 19 -29.23 -8.31 28.65
N GLY A 20 -30.38 -7.65 28.85
CA GLY A 20 -31.70 -8.27 28.82
C GLY A 20 -32.01 -9.15 30.05
N ARG A 21 -33.29 -9.47 30.26
CA ARG A 21 -33.74 -10.32 31.40
C ARG A 21 -33.65 -11.81 31.10
N ILE A 22 -34.04 -12.21 29.88
CA ILE A 22 -34.18 -13.63 29.47
C ILE A 22 -32.82 -14.20 29.02
N GLY A 23 -32.21 -13.59 28.00
CA GLY A 23 -30.96 -14.10 27.39
C GLY A 23 -29.75 -14.11 28.35
N LYS A 24 -29.62 -13.04 29.16
CA LYS A 24 -28.51 -12.79 30.12
C LYS A 24 -27.13 -12.74 29.46
N HIS A 25 -26.16 -12.13 30.14
CA HIS A 25 -24.76 -12.19 29.72
C HIS A 25 -24.12 -13.48 30.24
N ARG A 26 -23.96 -14.47 29.36
CA ARG A 26 -23.32 -15.77 29.67
C ARG A 26 -21.86 -15.76 29.21
N LYS A 27 -21.07 -16.74 29.67
CA LYS A 27 -19.62 -16.76 29.47
C LYS A 27 -19.22 -16.88 27.99
N HIS A 28 -19.67 -17.92 27.26
CA HIS A 28 -19.27 -18.16 25.86
C HIS A 28 -20.37 -18.88 25.04
N PRO A 29 -21.53 -18.24 24.78
CA PRO A 29 -22.49 -18.79 23.83
C PRO A 29 -21.88 -18.81 22.42
N GLY A 30 -21.99 -19.94 21.70
CA GLY A 30 -21.46 -20.11 20.34
C GLY A 30 -19.98 -20.53 20.25
N GLY A 31 -19.27 -20.65 21.38
CA GLY A 31 -17.86 -21.06 21.44
C GLY A 31 -16.89 -19.90 21.70
N ARG A 32 -15.59 -20.17 21.54
CA ARG A 32 -14.51 -19.18 21.76
C ARG A 32 -13.73 -18.96 20.47
N GLY A 33 -13.30 -17.73 20.23
CA GLY A 33 -12.52 -17.38 19.04
C GLY A 33 -13.26 -17.75 17.74
N ASN A 34 -12.56 -18.41 16.82
CA ASN A 34 -13.09 -18.78 15.49
C ASN A 34 -13.80 -20.15 15.47
N ALA A 35 -14.32 -20.61 16.61
CA ALA A 35 -15.06 -21.87 16.70
C ALA A 35 -16.33 -21.87 15.83
N GLY A 36 -16.67 -23.03 15.26
CA GLY A 36 -17.90 -23.22 14.51
C GLY A 36 -17.92 -22.60 13.12
N GLY A 37 -16.78 -22.14 12.58
CA GLY A 37 -16.74 -21.41 11.32
C GLY A 37 -17.19 -22.20 10.08
N MET A 38 -17.15 -23.54 10.11
CA MET A 38 -17.75 -24.42 9.09
C MET A 38 -19.13 -24.98 9.47
N HIS A 39 -19.59 -24.69 10.68
CA HIS A 39 -20.81 -25.27 11.27
C HIS A 39 -21.80 -24.14 11.60
N HIS A 40 -22.07 -23.88 12.88
CA HIS A 40 -23.08 -22.92 13.33
C HIS A 40 -22.72 -21.44 13.12
N HIS A 41 -21.47 -21.11 12.77
CA HIS A 41 -21.04 -19.76 12.36
C HIS A 41 -20.74 -19.65 10.86
N ARG A 42 -21.09 -20.67 10.07
CA ARG A 42 -20.76 -20.76 8.65
C ARG A 42 -21.22 -19.56 7.82
N ILE A 43 -22.45 -19.09 8.01
CA ILE A 43 -22.99 -17.94 7.27
C ILE A 43 -22.10 -16.71 7.42
N ASN A 44 -21.53 -16.49 8.62
CA ASN A 44 -20.64 -15.36 8.87
C ASN A 44 -19.31 -15.48 8.11
N PHE A 45 -18.75 -16.69 8.03
CA PHE A 45 -17.52 -16.94 7.29
C PHE A 45 -17.74 -16.90 5.78
N ASP A 46 -18.77 -17.57 5.28
CA ASP A 46 -19.07 -17.62 3.84
C ASP A 46 -19.44 -16.23 3.29
N LYS A 47 -20.15 -15.40 4.08
CA LYS A 47 -20.58 -14.06 3.66
C LYS A 47 -19.46 -13.02 3.68
N TYR A 48 -18.66 -12.99 4.74
CA TYR A 48 -17.70 -11.88 4.95
C TYR A 48 -16.25 -12.28 4.70
N HIS A 49 -15.93 -13.58 4.71
CA HIS A 49 -14.57 -14.08 4.58
C HIS A 49 -14.48 -15.27 3.59
N PRO A 50 -14.96 -15.10 2.33
CA PRO A 50 -14.87 -16.16 1.33
C PRO A 50 -13.40 -16.53 1.07
N GLY A 51 -13.12 -17.83 1.01
CA GLY A 51 -11.75 -18.36 0.85
C GLY A 51 -10.96 -18.51 2.16
N TYR A 52 -11.57 -18.24 3.33
CA TYR A 52 -10.92 -18.48 4.62
C TYR A 52 -10.57 -19.97 4.84
N PHE A 53 -11.43 -20.86 4.37
CA PHE A 53 -11.18 -22.30 4.41
C PHE A 53 -10.69 -22.82 3.06
N GLY A 54 -9.59 -23.57 3.07
CA GLY A 54 -8.99 -24.15 1.87
C GLY A 54 -7.47 -24.05 1.90
N LYS A 55 -6.83 -24.58 0.85
CA LYS A 55 -5.37 -24.49 0.65
C LYS A 55 -5.11 -24.11 -0.80
N VAL A 56 -4.25 -23.11 -1.00
CA VAL A 56 -3.87 -22.60 -2.33
C VAL A 56 -2.35 -22.40 -2.41
N GLY A 57 -1.78 -22.52 -3.61
CA GLY A 57 -0.37 -22.25 -3.89
C GLY A 57 0.61 -23.27 -3.30
N MET A 58 1.90 -22.92 -3.34
CA MET A 58 3.03 -23.75 -2.89
C MET A 58 3.72 -23.11 -1.67
N ARG A 59 4.21 -23.93 -0.74
CA ARG A 59 4.88 -23.46 0.49
C ARG A 59 6.34 -23.08 0.20
N HIS A 60 6.72 -21.84 0.53
CA HIS A 60 8.10 -21.35 0.43
C HIS A 60 8.71 -21.20 1.84
N TYR A 61 9.72 -22.01 2.16
CA TYR A 61 10.41 -21.96 3.44
C TYR A 61 11.53 -20.92 3.43
N HIS A 62 11.88 -20.41 4.62
CA HIS A 62 12.97 -19.45 4.80
C HIS A 62 12.89 -18.26 3.82
N LEU A 63 11.70 -17.66 3.70
CA LEU A 63 11.48 -16.52 2.81
C LEU A 63 12.32 -15.31 3.26
N LYS A 64 13.28 -14.90 2.41
CA LYS A 64 14.09 -13.70 2.60
C LYS A 64 13.53 -12.53 1.80
N LYS A 65 12.69 -11.71 2.43
CA LYS A 65 12.03 -10.55 1.78
C LYS A 65 13.01 -9.55 1.17
N ASN A 66 14.21 -9.41 1.72
CA ASN A 66 15.24 -8.49 1.22
C ASN A 66 15.68 -8.84 -0.22
N GLN A 67 15.66 -10.12 -0.60
CA GLN A 67 16.00 -10.55 -1.97
C GLN A 67 14.92 -10.14 -2.99
N HIS A 68 13.68 -9.97 -2.53
CA HIS A 68 12.55 -9.52 -3.34
C HIS A 68 12.26 -8.03 -3.18
N PHE A 69 13.15 -7.28 -2.52
CA PHE A 69 12.97 -5.85 -2.30
C PHE A 69 13.07 -5.10 -3.62
N CYS A 70 11.94 -4.56 -4.09
CA CYS A 70 11.85 -3.80 -5.34
C CYS A 70 10.79 -2.69 -5.19
N PRO A 71 11.10 -1.62 -4.44
CA PRO A 71 10.21 -0.45 -4.33
C PRO A 71 10.03 0.22 -5.69
N THR A 72 8.81 0.64 -5.98
CA THR A 72 8.43 1.18 -7.30
C THR A 72 7.99 2.63 -7.23
N VAL A 73 8.26 3.39 -8.29
CA VAL A 73 7.81 4.79 -8.47
C VAL A 73 7.17 4.95 -9.84
N ASN A 74 6.17 5.83 -9.96
CA ASN A 74 5.50 6.13 -11.22
C ASN A 74 6.00 7.45 -11.83
N LEU A 75 5.77 7.65 -13.13
CA LEU A 75 6.22 8.84 -13.87
C LEU A 75 5.63 10.16 -13.33
N ASP A 76 4.39 10.14 -12.85
CA ASP A 76 3.72 11.31 -12.28
C ASP A 76 4.42 11.89 -11.04
N LYS A 77 5.15 11.05 -10.30
CA LYS A 77 5.92 11.45 -9.11
C LYS A 77 7.42 11.60 -9.37
N LEU A 78 7.87 11.38 -10.60
CA LEU A 78 9.31 11.40 -10.90
C LEU A 78 9.89 12.79 -10.68
N TRP A 79 9.16 13.84 -11.09
CA TRP A 79 9.55 15.23 -10.90
C TRP A 79 9.44 15.75 -9.46
N THR A 80 8.79 15.00 -8.55
CA THR A 80 8.78 15.37 -7.13
C THR A 80 10.02 14.87 -6.39
N LEU A 81 10.84 14.02 -7.02
CA LEU A 81 12.11 13.55 -6.45
C LEU A 81 13.24 14.59 -6.55
N VAL A 82 13.00 15.65 -7.31
CA VAL A 82 13.92 16.79 -7.44
C VAL A 82 13.26 18.05 -6.93
N SER A 83 14.08 19.04 -6.56
CA SER A 83 13.56 20.35 -6.16
C SER A 83 12.84 21.02 -7.33
N GLU A 84 11.83 21.85 -7.02
CA GLU A 84 11.14 22.63 -8.04
C GLU A 84 12.09 23.62 -8.75
N GLN A 85 13.07 24.17 -8.03
CA GLN A 85 14.09 25.04 -8.60
C GLN A 85 14.86 24.32 -9.71
N THR A 86 15.29 23.07 -9.48
CA THR A 86 15.95 22.25 -10.49
C THR A 86 15.05 22.08 -11.72
N ARG A 87 13.78 21.72 -11.51
CA ARG A 87 12.81 21.55 -12.60
C ARG A 87 12.67 22.83 -13.46
N LEU A 88 12.48 23.98 -12.82
CA LEU A 88 12.28 25.26 -13.51
C LEU A 88 13.55 25.74 -14.23
N ASN A 89 14.73 25.52 -13.65
CA ASN A 89 16.00 25.93 -14.25
C ASN A 89 16.29 25.14 -15.52
N TYR A 90 16.09 23.82 -15.51
CA TYR A 90 16.29 22.98 -16.69
C TYR A 90 15.19 23.17 -17.75
N ALA A 91 13.98 23.58 -17.35
CA ALA A 91 12.93 23.94 -18.31
C ALA A 91 13.26 25.22 -19.10
N LYS A 92 14.04 26.13 -18.53
CA LYS A 92 14.45 27.41 -19.15
C LYS A 92 15.79 27.34 -19.88
N ASN A 93 16.52 26.23 -19.77
CA ASN A 93 17.88 26.14 -20.27
C ASN A 93 17.90 25.86 -21.77
N GLU A 94 18.40 26.82 -22.56
CA GLU A 94 18.50 26.72 -24.02
C GLU A 94 19.62 25.77 -24.50
N ALA A 95 20.56 25.41 -23.62
CA ALA A 95 21.71 24.55 -23.95
C ALA A 95 21.33 23.05 -24.12
N GLY A 96 20.05 22.69 -24.02
CA GLY A 96 19.57 21.31 -24.21
C GLY A 96 20.00 20.32 -23.13
N LEU A 97 20.49 20.81 -21.99
CA LEU A 97 20.90 19.96 -20.87
C LEU A 97 19.66 19.38 -20.16
N ALA A 98 19.66 18.06 -19.91
CA ALA A 98 18.57 17.38 -19.20
C ALA A 98 18.97 17.02 -17.76
N PRO A 99 18.07 17.18 -16.76
CA PRO A 99 18.35 16.79 -15.39
C PRO A 99 18.42 15.27 -15.26
N VAL A 100 19.31 14.80 -14.39
CA VAL A 100 19.44 13.39 -14.02
C VAL A 100 18.67 13.14 -12.73
N ILE A 101 17.69 12.25 -12.81
CA ILE A 101 16.89 11.81 -11.66
C ILE A 101 17.30 10.39 -11.29
N ASP A 102 18.03 10.28 -10.18
CA ASP A 102 18.43 9.01 -9.60
C ASP A 102 17.35 8.50 -8.64
N VAL A 103 16.56 7.55 -9.12
CA VAL A 103 15.48 6.98 -8.31
C VAL A 103 16.02 6.00 -7.26
N VAL A 104 17.21 5.42 -7.47
CA VAL A 104 17.84 4.50 -6.52
C VAL A 104 18.30 5.26 -5.29
N ARG A 105 18.91 6.43 -5.48
CA ARG A 105 19.23 7.34 -4.37
C ARG A 105 17.99 7.76 -3.58
N SER A 106 16.84 7.84 -4.27
CA SER A 106 15.55 8.15 -3.67
C SER A 106 14.85 6.93 -3.05
N GLY A 107 15.49 5.76 -3.04
CA GLY A 107 14.98 4.53 -2.43
C GLY A 107 14.05 3.68 -3.31
N TYR A 108 14.04 3.90 -4.63
CA TYR A 108 13.23 3.16 -5.60
C TYR A 108 14.09 2.38 -6.59
N TYR A 109 13.67 1.17 -6.95
CA TYR A 109 14.42 0.32 -7.89
C TYR A 109 13.76 0.25 -9.26
N LYS A 110 12.42 0.31 -9.33
CA LYS A 110 11.68 0.17 -10.59
C LYS A 110 10.81 1.38 -10.90
N VAL A 111 10.92 1.88 -12.12
CA VAL A 111 10.05 2.95 -12.65
C VAL A 111 8.91 2.35 -13.47
N LEU A 112 7.68 2.79 -13.18
CA LEU A 112 6.44 2.35 -13.79
C LEU A 112 5.76 3.48 -14.57
N GLY A 113 5.05 3.13 -15.66
CA GLY A 113 4.55 4.06 -16.66
C GLY A 113 3.19 4.73 -16.39
N LYS A 114 2.69 4.75 -15.14
CA LYS A 114 1.44 5.47 -14.82
C LYS A 114 1.70 6.98 -14.83
N GLY A 115 0.74 7.75 -15.36
CA GLY A 115 0.81 9.21 -15.44
C GLY A 115 1.39 9.73 -16.76
N LYS A 116 1.61 11.05 -16.81
CA LYS A 116 2.21 11.76 -17.94
C LYS A 116 3.43 12.52 -17.43
N LEU A 117 4.45 12.60 -18.26
CA LEU A 117 5.58 13.49 -18.02
C LEU A 117 5.29 14.86 -18.64
N PRO A 118 5.75 15.96 -18.03
CA PRO A 118 5.80 17.25 -18.70
C PRO A 118 6.69 17.17 -19.95
N LYS A 119 6.44 18.04 -20.93
CA LYS A 119 7.19 18.13 -22.20
C LYS A 119 8.58 18.74 -21.98
N GLN A 120 9.40 18.08 -21.17
CA GLN A 120 10.79 18.45 -20.90
C GLN A 120 11.62 17.16 -20.81
N PRO A 121 12.81 17.11 -21.44
CA PRO A 121 13.66 15.94 -21.44
C PRO A 121 14.17 15.64 -20.02
N VAL A 122 14.31 14.35 -19.69
CA VAL A 122 14.80 13.89 -18.38
C VAL A 122 15.61 12.61 -18.53
N ILE A 123 16.73 12.52 -17.83
CA ILE A 123 17.53 11.31 -17.75
C ILE A 123 17.18 10.61 -16.45
N VAL A 124 16.68 9.37 -16.52
CA VAL A 124 16.25 8.61 -15.35
C VAL A 124 17.21 7.46 -15.11
N LYS A 125 17.79 7.38 -13.90
CA LYS A 125 18.63 6.25 -13.48
C LYS A 125 17.84 5.33 -12.56
N ALA A 126 17.65 4.07 -12.96
CA ALA A 126 16.92 3.05 -12.18
C ALA A 126 17.47 1.65 -12.42
N LYS A 127 17.15 0.69 -11.53
CA LYS A 127 17.51 -0.72 -11.75
C LYS A 127 16.61 -1.39 -12.80
N PHE A 128 15.34 -0.99 -12.85
CA PHE A 128 14.35 -1.56 -13.76
C PHE A 128 13.41 -0.49 -14.32
N PHE A 129 12.97 -0.68 -15.56
CA PHE A 129 11.91 0.11 -16.19
C PHE A 129 10.80 -0.82 -16.68
N SER A 130 9.55 -0.35 -16.67
CA SER A 130 8.50 -0.98 -17.47
C SER A 130 8.52 -0.44 -18.89
N ARG A 131 8.10 -1.26 -19.88
CA ARG A 131 8.04 -0.87 -21.30
C ARG A 131 7.34 0.48 -21.50
N LYS A 132 6.16 0.65 -20.91
CA LYS A 132 5.38 1.90 -20.99
C LYS A 132 6.09 3.10 -20.35
N ALA A 133 6.92 2.87 -19.33
CA ALA A 133 7.70 3.94 -18.72
C ALA A 133 8.80 4.40 -19.68
N GLU A 134 9.51 3.45 -20.27
CA GLU A 134 10.58 3.71 -21.24
C GLU A 134 10.07 4.43 -22.49
N GLU A 135 8.96 3.96 -23.07
CA GLU A 135 8.29 4.60 -24.22
C GLU A 135 8.00 6.08 -23.92
N LYS A 136 7.34 6.36 -22.80
CA LYS A 136 6.99 7.74 -22.40
C LYS A 136 8.17 8.63 -22.08
N ILE A 137 9.25 8.08 -21.49
CA ILE A 137 10.47 8.84 -21.23
C ILE A 137 11.14 9.20 -22.55
N LYS A 138 11.18 8.27 -23.51
CA LYS A 138 11.70 8.52 -24.86
C LYS A 138 10.85 9.53 -25.64
N GLU A 139 9.52 9.45 -25.53
CA GLU A 139 8.58 10.40 -26.16
C GLU A 139 8.80 11.86 -25.71
N VAL A 140 9.19 12.09 -24.46
CA VAL A 140 9.52 13.45 -23.97
C VAL A 140 10.97 13.87 -24.24
N GLY A 141 11.72 13.08 -25.02
CA GLY A 141 13.13 13.35 -25.35
C GLY A 141 14.10 12.98 -24.22
N GLY A 142 13.67 12.17 -23.26
CA GLY A 142 14.49 11.69 -22.16
C GLY A 142 15.25 10.39 -22.46
N ALA A 143 16.07 9.96 -21.50
CA ALA A 143 16.84 8.71 -21.59
C ALA A 143 16.66 7.85 -20.33
N CYS A 144 16.58 6.53 -20.52
CA CYS A 144 16.55 5.56 -19.42
C CYS A 144 17.96 4.95 -19.25
N VAL A 145 18.54 5.11 -18.07
CA VAL A 145 19.86 4.58 -17.72
C VAL A 145 19.71 3.50 -16.67
N LEU A 146 20.19 2.30 -16.97
CA LEU A 146 20.17 1.18 -16.04
C LEU A 146 21.34 1.26 -15.06
N VAL A 147 21.07 0.97 -13.78
CA VAL A 147 22.07 0.90 -12.71
C VAL A 147 21.94 -0.43 -11.95
N ALA A 148 23.04 -0.94 -11.42
CA ALA A 148 23.10 -2.23 -10.72
C ALA A 148 22.67 -2.14 -9.24
#